data_AF-R7XRM9-F1
#
_entry.id   AF-R7XRM9-F1
#
_cell.length_a   1.000
_cell.length_b   1.000
_cell.length_c   1.000
_cell.angle_alpha   90.00
_cell.angle_beta   90.00
_cell.angle_gamma   90.00
#
_symmetry.space_group_name_H-M   'P 1'
#
loop_
_entity.id
_entity.type
_entity.pdbx_description
1 polymer ?
#
loop_
_entity_poly.entity_id
_entity_poly.type
_entity_poly.pdbx_seq_one_letter_code
_entity_poly.pdbx_strand_id
1 'polypeptide(L)'
;MVTVTVPTSHITTQGTPLKNARERMDVISAYRDVGTYRGAAAICGTTHKTVKRIIEAHEAGGVAVEKPPRARNFDEVADLVAKRVKDTSGRISAKRLLPAARAAGYVGSARNFRRLVADAKQQWRQGNHRGRRPGVWAPGETLIIDWGVLDGVHVFCAVLAWSRFRFIRFAADEKAATTMAMLAECFEELGGVPKVVLADRMGCLKGAVVANVVVPTPDYVRFATHYRFRPDFCEAADPESKGMVENLVGYAKVDLMVPQAPLSELGAANAAAVLWCAEVNANTHSEICAVPAERLVSERDLLAALPSLRGEFGARPTTRKVDKLSCIRFASARYSVPNKLIGRTVTVLVEDRTLRVIEPVTGEVHADHVLVAPGETSIVDDHYGGPRPDKPRRAARPRTKAEKEFLDLGPIAEAFLVGAAAAGVTKLTSEIGEILTLQAAHGTDPVLAALERAVKFSRWRAADVRSILATNGQAPVPRPAGQALVLTLPRVPTRSLDAYRIDGGDPS
;
A
#
# COMPACT_ATOMS: atom_id res chain seq x y z
N MET A 1 1.77 47.46 -37.50
CA MET A 1 0.81 48.45 -36.98
C MET A 1 -0.56 48.05 -37.52
N VAL A 2 -1.37 47.34 -36.73
CA VAL A 2 -2.69 46.86 -37.12
C VAL A 2 -3.69 47.62 -36.25
N THR A 3 -4.41 48.55 -36.86
CA THR A 3 -5.51 49.28 -36.24
C THR A 3 -6.68 48.32 -36.07
N VAL A 4 -6.99 47.96 -34.82
CA VAL A 4 -8.15 47.14 -34.47
C VAL A 4 -9.34 48.08 -34.23
N THR A 5 -10.29 48.08 -35.17
CA THR A 5 -11.56 48.80 -35.02
C THR A 5 -12.51 47.94 -34.19
N VAL A 6 -12.81 48.37 -32.97
CA VAL A 6 -13.80 47.72 -32.09
C VAL A 6 -15.19 48.32 -32.38
N PRO A 7 -16.24 47.54 -32.68
CA PRO A 7 -17.59 48.07 -32.69
C PRO A 7 -18.04 48.29 -31.24
N THR A 8 -18.11 49.55 -30.83
CA THR A 8 -18.52 49.93 -29.48
C THR A 8 -20.03 50.15 -29.45
N SER A 9 -20.79 49.17 -28.94
CA SER A 9 -22.21 49.41 -28.60
C SER A 9 -22.29 50.14 -27.27
N HIS A 10 -22.50 51.46 -27.32
CA HIS A 10 -22.68 52.29 -26.13
C HIS A 10 -24.15 52.23 -25.65
N ILE A 11 -24.35 51.66 -24.46
CA ILE A 11 -25.64 51.60 -23.76
C ILE A 11 -25.65 52.66 -22.66
N THR A 12 -26.76 53.40 -22.51
CA THR A 12 -26.95 54.37 -21.42
C THR A 12 -27.46 53.69 -20.13
N THR A 13 -27.45 54.38 -19.00
CA THR A 13 -27.84 53.87 -17.66
C THR A 13 -29.27 53.33 -17.55
N GLN A 14 -30.11 53.44 -18.60
CA GLN A 14 -31.44 52.85 -18.71
C GLN A 14 -31.57 51.75 -19.77
N GLY A 15 -30.46 51.14 -20.21
CA GLY A 15 -30.51 49.92 -21.02
C GLY A 15 -30.97 50.10 -22.47
N THR A 16 -31.32 51.31 -22.91
CA THR A 16 -31.68 51.59 -24.31
C THR A 16 -30.42 51.95 -25.12
N PRO A 17 -30.24 51.36 -26.32
CA PRO A 17 -29.10 51.67 -27.18
C PRO A 17 -29.10 53.15 -27.60
N LEU A 18 -27.92 53.73 -27.83
CA LEU A 18 -27.83 54.96 -28.63
C LEU A 18 -28.60 54.71 -29.93
N LYS A 19 -29.66 55.50 -30.19
CA LYS A 19 -30.54 55.27 -31.33
C LYS A 19 -29.73 55.04 -32.61
N ASN A 20 -29.90 53.87 -33.21
CA ASN A 20 -29.20 53.46 -34.42
C ASN A 20 -29.62 54.34 -35.61
N ALA A 21 -28.90 54.27 -36.73
CA ALA A 21 -29.19 55.12 -37.89
C ALA A 21 -30.63 54.97 -38.40
N ARG A 22 -31.21 53.77 -38.30
CA ARG A 22 -32.59 53.46 -38.69
C ARG A 22 -33.61 54.17 -37.81
N GLU A 23 -33.47 54.08 -36.49
CA GLU A 23 -34.36 54.76 -35.54
C GLU A 23 -34.31 56.29 -35.66
N ARG A 24 -33.17 56.85 -36.09
CA ARG A 24 -33.07 58.28 -36.40
C ARG A 24 -33.83 58.63 -37.67
N MET A 25 -33.74 57.78 -38.69
CA MET A 25 -34.47 57.94 -39.95
C MET A 25 -35.98 57.78 -39.75
N ASP A 26 -36.40 56.85 -38.88
CA ASP A 26 -37.79 56.67 -38.46
C ASP A 26 -38.32 57.92 -37.74
N VAL A 27 -37.50 58.53 -36.85
CA VAL A 27 -37.84 59.81 -36.20
C VAL A 27 -37.94 60.96 -37.21
N ILE A 28 -37.07 61.00 -38.23
CA ILE A 28 -37.11 62.01 -39.29
C ILE A 28 -38.36 61.82 -40.17
N SER A 29 -38.68 60.59 -40.54
CA SER A 29 -39.88 60.26 -41.32
C SER A 29 -41.15 60.61 -40.54
N ALA A 30 -41.24 60.15 -39.29
CA ALA A 30 -42.39 60.47 -38.44
C ALA A 30 -42.55 61.98 -38.27
N TYR A 31 -41.47 62.75 -38.11
CA TYR A 31 -41.57 64.21 -38.05
C TYR A 31 -42.07 64.84 -39.36
N ARG A 32 -41.65 64.32 -40.53
CA ARG A 32 -42.18 64.78 -41.83
C ARG A 32 -43.67 64.50 -41.97
N ASP A 33 -44.14 63.38 -41.43
CA ASP A 33 -45.53 62.95 -41.55
C ASP A 33 -46.49 63.71 -40.60
N VAL A 34 -46.10 63.94 -39.33
CA VAL A 34 -46.96 64.65 -38.35
C VAL A 34 -46.63 66.13 -38.15
N GLY A 35 -45.51 66.63 -38.68
CA GLY A 35 -45.12 68.05 -38.66
C GLY A 35 -44.82 68.66 -37.28
N THR A 36 -44.94 67.90 -36.18
CA THR A 36 -44.72 68.40 -34.82
C THR A 36 -43.79 67.50 -34.01
N TYR A 37 -42.92 68.11 -33.19
CA TYR A 37 -41.97 67.38 -32.35
C TYR A 37 -42.64 66.47 -31.31
N ARG A 38 -43.84 66.84 -30.82
CA ARG A 38 -44.60 66.04 -29.86
C ARG A 38 -45.35 64.88 -30.53
N GLY A 39 -45.90 65.08 -31.73
CA GLY A 39 -46.54 64.02 -32.51
C GLY A 39 -45.55 62.93 -32.89
N ALA A 40 -44.41 63.30 -33.47
CA ALA A 40 -43.35 62.35 -33.82
C ALA A 40 -42.75 61.65 -32.59
N ALA A 41 -42.69 62.34 -31.44
CA ALA A 41 -42.25 61.74 -30.18
C ALA A 41 -43.19 60.65 -29.67
N ALA A 42 -44.50 60.85 -29.80
CA ALA A 42 -45.51 59.85 -29.44
C ALA A 42 -45.43 58.61 -30.35
N ILE A 43 -45.26 58.81 -31.67
CA ILE A 43 -45.14 57.71 -32.64
C ILE A 43 -43.86 56.90 -32.42
N CYS A 44 -42.73 57.58 -32.19
CA CYS A 44 -41.42 56.93 -32.04
C CYS A 44 -41.08 56.57 -30.58
N GLY A 45 -42.03 56.62 -29.65
CA GLY A 45 -41.84 56.25 -28.25
C GLY A 45 -40.69 56.99 -27.55
N THR A 46 -40.52 58.29 -27.82
CA THR A 46 -39.36 59.09 -27.37
C THR A 46 -39.79 60.46 -26.84
N THR A 47 -38.85 61.27 -26.36
CA THR A 47 -39.14 62.64 -25.91
C THR A 47 -39.08 63.65 -27.06
N HIS A 48 -39.98 64.65 -27.06
CA HIS A 48 -40.00 65.74 -28.05
C HIS A 48 -38.68 66.53 -28.12
N LYS A 49 -37.94 66.65 -27.01
CA LYS A 49 -36.59 67.24 -26.98
C LYS A 49 -35.58 66.40 -27.79
N THR A 50 -35.73 65.08 -27.79
CA THR A 50 -34.89 64.17 -28.57
C THR A 50 -35.22 64.25 -30.05
N VAL A 51 -36.51 64.33 -30.42
CA VAL A 51 -36.94 64.54 -31.80
C VAL A 51 -36.40 65.87 -32.32
N LYS A 52 -36.65 66.97 -31.59
CA LYS A 52 -36.14 68.31 -31.94
C LYS A 52 -34.64 68.30 -32.22
N ARG A 53 -33.85 67.72 -31.32
CA ARG A 53 -32.39 67.58 -31.49
C ARG A 53 -31.99 66.76 -32.73
N ILE A 54 -32.74 65.71 -33.08
CA ILE A 54 -32.45 64.86 -34.24
C ILE A 54 -32.77 65.61 -35.54
N ILE A 55 -33.89 66.33 -35.59
CA ILE A 55 -34.31 67.10 -36.76
C ILE A 55 -33.40 68.30 -36.99
N GLU A 56 -33.11 69.10 -35.95
CA GLU A 56 -32.20 70.25 -36.05
C GLU A 56 -30.80 69.82 -36.52
N ALA A 57 -30.31 68.66 -36.05
CA ALA A 57 -29.04 68.12 -36.52
C ALA A 57 -29.09 67.64 -37.98
N HIS A 58 -30.23 67.11 -38.44
CA HIS A 58 -30.44 66.67 -39.83
C HIS A 58 -30.57 67.86 -40.79
N GLU A 59 -31.34 68.89 -40.42
CA GLU A 59 -31.54 70.11 -41.21
C GLU A 59 -30.26 70.94 -41.32
N ALA A 60 -29.41 70.93 -40.29
CA ALA A 60 -28.09 71.57 -40.32
C ALA A 60 -27.05 70.83 -41.18
N GLY A 61 -27.44 69.80 -41.96
CA GLY A 61 -26.53 69.02 -42.81
C GLY A 61 -25.52 68.16 -42.03
N GLY A 62 -25.72 68.01 -40.71
CA GLY A 62 -24.79 67.31 -39.84
C GLY A 62 -24.94 65.79 -39.94
N VAL A 63 -23.99 65.13 -40.61
CA VAL A 63 -23.68 63.73 -40.31
C VAL A 63 -23.35 63.69 -38.82
N ALA A 64 -24.01 62.79 -38.08
CA ALA A 64 -23.87 62.70 -36.64
C ALA A 64 -22.39 62.67 -36.24
N VAL A 65 -21.92 63.72 -35.56
CA VAL A 65 -20.59 63.72 -34.95
C VAL A 65 -20.59 62.60 -33.92
N GLU A 66 -19.95 61.48 -34.25
CA GLU A 66 -19.59 60.48 -33.25
C GLU A 66 -18.79 61.22 -32.18
N LYS A 67 -19.37 61.35 -30.99
CA LYS A 67 -18.62 61.91 -29.87
C LYS A 67 -17.39 61.02 -29.69
N PRO A 68 -16.16 61.58 -29.71
CA PRO A 68 -14.99 60.78 -29.45
C PRO A 68 -15.20 60.06 -28.10
N PRO A 69 -14.86 58.76 -28.01
CA PRO A 69 -15.02 58.02 -26.77
C PRO A 69 -14.30 58.78 -25.66
N ARG A 70 -15.00 59.07 -24.56
CA ARG A 70 -14.40 59.74 -23.42
C ARG A 70 -13.21 58.91 -22.94
N ALA A 71 -12.05 59.55 -22.81
CA ALA A 71 -10.86 58.95 -22.24
C ALA A 71 -11.22 58.34 -20.87
N ARG A 72 -10.99 57.04 -20.73
CA ARG A 72 -11.24 56.32 -19.49
C ARG A 72 -10.01 56.49 -18.62
N ASN A 73 -10.20 56.58 -17.32
CA ASN A 73 -9.12 56.76 -16.33
C ASN A 73 -8.12 55.60 -16.25
N PHE A 74 -8.28 54.56 -17.08
CA PHE A 74 -7.45 53.38 -17.10
C PHE A 74 -6.81 53.13 -18.47
N ASP A 75 -7.02 54.04 -19.44
CA ASP A 75 -6.48 53.90 -20.79
C ASP A 75 -4.94 53.85 -20.77
N GLU A 76 -4.31 54.65 -19.91
CA GLU A 76 -2.85 54.70 -19.72
C GLU A 76 -2.23 53.38 -19.25
N VAL A 77 -3.00 52.52 -18.57
CA VAL A 77 -2.53 51.24 -18.03
C VAL A 77 -3.12 50.01 -18.72
N ALA A 78 -3.96 50.21 -19.74
CA ALA A 78 -4.63 49.13 -20.47
C ALA A 78 -3.62 48.18 -21.13
N ASP A 79 -2.59 48.72 -21.78
CA ASP A 79 -1.55 47.93 -22.45
C ASP A 79 -0.68 47.15 -21.45
N LEU A 80 -0.36 47.76 -20.30
CA LEU A 80 0.35 47.09 -19.21
C LEU A 80 -0.46 45.89 -18.70
N VAL A 81 -1.77 46.07 -18.51
CA VAL A 81 -2.67 44.99 -18.07
C VAL A 81 -2.74 43.90 -19.13
N ALA A 82 -2.98 44.24 -20.39
CA ALA A 82 -3.07 43.29 -21.50
C ALA A 82 -1.78 42.47 -21.64
N LYS A 83 -0.61 43.13 -21.60
CA LYS A 83 0.70 42.47 -21.64
C LYS A 83 0.88 41.50 -20.47
N ARG A 84 0.62 41.95 -19.24
CA ARG A 84 0.77 41.11 -18.04
C ARG A 84 -0.21 39.95 -18.01
N VAL A 85 -1.43 40.14 -18.52
CA VAL A 85 -2.42 39.07 -18.69
C VAL A 85 -1.91 38.04 -19.71
N LYS A 86 -1.35 38.49 -20.85
CA LYS A 86 -0.75 37.62 -21.86
C LYS A 86 0.45 36.84 -21.33
N ASP A 87 1.41 37.52 -20.70
CA ASP A 87 2.64 36.93 -20.14
C ASP A 87 2.34 35.86 -19.08
N THR A 88 1.21 35.99 -18.38
CA THR A 88 0.78 35.03 -17.34
C THR A 88 -0.31 34.07 -17.81
N SER A 89 -0.61 34.05 -19.11
CA SER A 89 -1.68 33.21 -19.67
C SER A 89 -3.01 33.35 -18.92
N GLY A 90 -3.40 34.59 -18.59
CA GLY A 90 -4.65 34.91 -17.91
C GLY A 90 -4.67 34.67 -16.39
N ARG A 91 -3.58 34.19 -15.78
CA ARG A 91 -3.56 33.78 -14.37
C ARG A 91 -3.39 34.94 -13.39
N ILE A 92 -2.70 36.02 -13.75
CA ILE A 92 -2.41 37.14 -12.83
C ILE A 92 -3.66 37.76 -12.22
N SER A 93 -3.69 37.99 -10.91
CA SER A 93 -4.84 38.61 -10.25
C SER A 93 -4.79 40.14 -10.29
N ALA A 94 -5.95 40.80 -10.33
CA ALA A 94 -6.03 42.26 -10.28
C ALA A 94 -5.38 42.84 -9.02
N LYS A 95 -5.44 42.11 -7.89
CA LYS A 95 -4.75 42.49 -6.64
C LYS A 95 -3.23 42.59 -6.84
N ARG A 96 -2.63 41.62 -7.54
CA ARG A 96 -1.18 41.58 -7.80
C ARG A 96 -0.75 42.58 -8.88
N LEU A 97 -1.64 42.94 -9.79
CA LEU A 97 -1.36 43.87 -10.89
C LEU A 97 -1.53 45.35 -10.48
N LEU A 98 -2.34 45.62 -9.45
CA LEU A 98 -2.67 46.98 -9.00
C LEU A 98 -1.46 47.82 -8.55
N PRO A 99 -0.46 47.30 -7.80
CA PRO A 99 0.73 48.07 -7.45
C PRO A 99 1.52 48.53 -8.69
N ALA A 100 1.69 47.63 -9.67
CA ALA A 100 2.38 47.96 -10.92
C ALA A 100 1.60 48.99 -11.76
N ALA A 101 0.26 48.91 -11.77
CA ALA A 101 -0.57 49.89 -12.44
C ALA A 101 -0.51 51.27 -11.76
N ARG A 102 -0.47 51.34 -10.43
CA ARG A 102 -0.31 52.60 -9.69
C ARG A 102 1.06 53.24 -9.94
N ALA A 103 2.12 52.42 -9.96
CA ALA A 103 3.45 52.89 -10.31
C ALA A 103 3.53 53.42 -11.75
N ALA A 104 2.67 52.92 -12.65
CA ALA A 104 2.52 53.38 -14.02
C ALA A 104 1.52 54.55 -14.19
N GLY A 105 1.05 55.18 -13.10
CA GLY A 105 0.19 56.37 -13.17
C GLY A 105 -1.31 56.15 -12.95
N TYR A 106 -1.77 54.92 -12.67
CA TYR A 106 -3.20 54.67 -12.45
C TYR A 106 -3.72 55.30 -11.14
N VAL A 107 -4.56 56.32 -11.25
CA VAL A 107 -5.18 57.04 -10.11
C VAL A 107 -6.63 56.58 -9.82
N GLY A 108 -7.17 55.62 -10.58
CA GLY A 108 -8.55 55.16 -10.43
C GLY A 108 -8.81 54.23 -9.24
N SER A 109 -10.09 53.92 -8.99
CA SER A 109 -10.48 53.02 -7.91
C SER A 109 -10.09 51.56 -8.18
N ALA A 110 -9.85 50.78 -7.11
CA ALA A 110 -9.55 49.35 -7.22
C ALA A 110 -10.70 48.55 -7.88
N ARG A 111 -11.96 48.99 -7.70
CA ARG A 111 -13.12 48.36 -8.34
C ARG A 111 -13.07 48.51 -9.87
N ASN A 112 -12.74 49.70 -10.37
CA ASN A 112 -12.65 49.92 -11.81
C ASN A 112 -11.47 49.15 -12.42
N PHE A 113 -10.36 49.07 -11.70
CA PHE A 113 -9.19 48.29 -12.13
C PHE A 113 -9.49 46.78 -12.22
N ARG A 114 -10.25 46.23 -11.27
CA ARG A 114 -10.69 44.81 -11.34
C ARG A 114 -11.54 44.54 -12.58
N ARG A 115 -12.40 45.49 -12.98
CA ARG A 115 -13.18 45.38 -14.22
C ARG A 115 -12.27 45.37 -15.45
N LEU A 116 -11.33 46.31 -15.55
CA LEU A 116 -10.33 46.31 -16.64
C LEU A 116 -9.58 44.97 -16.74
N VAL A 117 -9.09 44.45 -15.61
CA VAL A 117 -8.39 43.16 -15.59
C VAL A 117 -9.30 42.00 -15.96
N ALA A 118 -10.57 42.02 -15.55
CA ALA A 118 -11.55 41.00 -15.93
C ALA A 118 -11.85 41.04 -17.44
N ASP A 119 -12.05 42.22 -18.01
CA ASP A 119 -12.30 42.43 -19.43
C ASP A 119 -11.08 41.99 -20.27
N ALA A 120 -9.87 42.38 -19.87
CA ALA A 120 -8.63 41.96 -20.52
C ALA A 120 -8.42 40.44 -20.46
N LYS A 121 -8.76 39.81 -19.33
CA LYS A 121 -8.76 38.35 -19.20
C LYS A 121 -9.80 37.69 -20.08
N GLN A 122 -11.00 38.27 -20.19
CA GLN A 122 -12.07 37.75 -21.04
C GLN A 122 -11.66 37.80 -22.50
N GLN A 123 -11.11 38.92 -22.98
CA GLN A 123 -10.58 39.06 -24.34
C GLN A 123 -9.44 38.08 -24.62
N TRP A 124 -8.50 37.94 -23.68
CA TRP A 124 -7.43 36.96 -23.80
C TRP A 124 -8.00 35.54 -23.90
N ARG A 125 -8.98 35.17 -23.06
CA ARG A 125 -9.64 33.86 -23.17
C ARG A 125 -10.38 33.69 -24.49
N GLN A 126 -11.01 34.72 -25.04
CA GLN A 126 -11.69 34.66 -26.34
C GLN A 126 -10.71 34.44 -27.50
N GLY A 127 -9.51 35.04 -27.46
CA GLY A 127 -8.48 34.83 -28.48
C GLY A 127 -7.59 33.60 -28.28
N ASN A 128 -7.54 33.06 -27.06
CA ASN A 128 -6.64 31.97 -26.68
C ASN A 128 -7.35 30.74 -26.12
N HIS A 129 -8.67 30.65 -26.19
CA HIS A 129 -9.35 29.38 -25.93
C HIS A 129 -9.09 28.44 -27.11
N ARG A 130 -8.71 27.21 -26.79
CA ARG A 130 -8.98 26.09 -27.69
C ARG A 130 -10.43 25.74 -27.42
N GLY A 131 -11.32 25.91 -28.40
CA GLY A 131 -12.70 25.41 -28.29
C GLY A 131 -12.66 23.96 -27.81
N ARG A 132 -13.53 23.61 -26.86
CA ARG A 132 -13.64 22.25 -26.32
C ARG A 132 -14.84 21.58 -26.92
N ARG A 133 -14.70 20.32 -27.33
CA ARG A 133 -15.80 19.53 -27.87
C ARG A 133 -16.15 18.50 -26.80
N PRO A 134 -17.42 18.35 -26.39
CA PRO A 134 -17.79 17.26 -25.50
C PRO A 134 -17.34 15.91 -26.08
N GLY A 135 -16.64 15.12 -25.28
CA GLY A 135 -16.25 13.76 -25.66
C GLY A 135 -17.49 12.92 -25.95
N VAL A 136 -17.50 12.26 -27.11
CA VAL A 136 -18.52 11.27 -27.48
C VAL A 136 -17.94 9.91 -27.18
N TRP A 137 -18.54 9.19 -26.23
CA TRP A 137 -18.05 7.91 -25.74
C TRP A 137 -18.92 6.78 -26.28
N ALA A 138 -18.32 5.72 -26.82
CA ALA A 138 -19.07 4.53 -27.17
C ALA A 138 -19.31 3.65 -25.93
N PRO A 139 -20.44 2.92 -25.86
CA PRO A 139 -20.69 1.97 -24.79
C PRO A 139 -19.65 0.84 -24.79
N GLY A 140 -19.20 0.46 -23.60
CA GLY A 140 -18.21 -0.60 -23.34
C GLY A 140 -16.77 -0.21 -23.72
N GLU A 141 -16.56 1.03 -24.15
CA GLU A 141 -15.27 1.46 -24.68
C GLU A 141 -14.30 1.89 -23.58
N THR A 142 -14.67 2.90 -22.78
CA THR A 142 -13.71 3.60 -21.92
C THR A 142 -14.17 3.63 -20.46
N LEU A 143 -13.31 3.13 -19.58
CA LEU A 143 -13.34 3.38 -18.14
C LEU A 143 -12.30 4.42 -17.79
N ILE A 144 -12.68 5.43 -17.02
CA ILE A 144 -11.77 6.49 -16.58
C ILE A 144 -11.49 6.29 -15.11
N ILE A 145 -10.22 6.32 -14.73
CA ILE A 145 -9.77 6.12 -13.36
C ILE A 145 -8.89 7.25 -12.85
N ASP A 146 -9.01 7.56 -11.57
CA ASP A 146 -8.15 8.51 -10.88
C ASP A 146 -8.07 8.21 -9.38
N TRP A 147 -7.05 8.76 -8.75
CA TRP A 147 -6.92 8.79 -7.30
C TRP A 147 -7.25 10.18 -6.76
N GLY A 148 -8.01 10.20 -5.68
CA GLY A 148 -8.30 11.39 -4.90
C GLY A 148 -7.89 11.21 -3.44
N VAL A 149 -8.04 12.29 -2.68
CA VAL A 149 -7.90 12.26 -1.21
C VAL A 149 -9.16 12.84 -0.58
N LEU A 150 -9.73 12.09 0.38
CA LEU A 150 -10.94 12.37 1.15
C LEU A 150 -10.58 12.29 2.64
N ASP A 151 -10.59 13.43 3.34
CA ASP A 151 -10.22 13.52 4.77
C ASP A 151 -8.92 12.78 5.15
N GLY A 152 -7.89 12.92 4.31
CA GLY A 152 -6.58 12.28 4.52
C GLY A 152 -6.50 10.80 4.14
N VAL A 153 -7.60 10.18 3.69
CA VAL A 153 -7.64 8.81 3.16
C VAL A 153 -7.62 8.83 1.64
N HIS A 154 -6.88 7.90 1.04
CA HIS A 154 -6.82 7.75 -0.42
C HIS A 154 -8.10 7.12 -0.94
N VAL A 155 -8.64 7.69 -2.01
CA VAL A 155 -9.85 7.19 -2.68
C VAL A 155 -9.55 6.86 -4.13
N PHE A 156 -9.84 5.63 -4.53
CA PHE A 156 -9.82 5.21 -5.92
C PHE A 156 -11.20 5.46 -6.52
N CYS A 157 -11.24 6.17 -7.65
CA CYS A 157 -12.45 6.50 -8.37
C CYS A 157 -12.38 5.94 -9.78
N ALA A 158 -13.44 5.27 -10.20
CA ALA A 158 -13.61 4.80 -11.57
C ALA A 158 -15.01 5.17 -12.10
N VAL A 159 -15.09 5.55 -13.38
CA VAL A 159 -16.35 5.87 -14.04
C VAL A 159 -16.36 5.34 -15.47
N LEU A 160 -17.40 4.56 -15.83
CA LEU A 160 -17.64 4.19 -17.22
C LEU A 160 -18.12 5.43 -17.98
N ALA A 161 -17.43 5.78 -19.06
CA ALA A 161 -17.64 7.07 -19.71
C ALA A 161 -19.05 7.18 -20.33
N TRP A 162 -19.63 6.10 -20.85
CA TRP A 162 -20.94 6.14 -21.50
C TRP A 162 -22.14 6.01 -20.54
N SER A 163 -22.17 4.97 -19.71
CA SER A 163 -23.26 4.78 -18.73
C SER A 163 -23.18 5.73 -17.55
N ARG A 164 -22.02 6.36 -17.31
CA ARG A 164 -21.70 7.11 -16.09
C ARG A 164 -21.79 6.26 -14.83
N PHE A 165 -21.68 4.93 -14.95
CA PHE A 165 -21.63 4.05 -13.79
C PHE A 165 -20.37 4.37 -12.98
N ARG A 166 -20.55 4.62 -11.67
CA ARG A 166 -19.49 5.07 -10.76
C ARG A 166 -19.07 3.95 -9.82
N PHE A 167 -17.78 3.87 -9.57
CA PHE A 167 -17.19 2.95 -8.61
C PHE A 167 -16.19 3.73 -7.76
N ILE A 168 -16.27 3.55 -6.44
CA ILE A 168 -15.36 4.18 -5.48
C ILE A 168 -14.94 3.19 -4.40
N ARG A 169 -13.65 3.19 -4.04
CA ARG A 169 -13.10 2.48 -2.88
C ARG A 169 -12.01 3.28 -2.17
N PHE A 170 -11.90 3.10 -0.86
CA PHE A 170 -10.87 3.71 -0.01
C PHE A 170 -9.68 2.76 0.20
N ALA A 171 -8.48 3.32 0.23
CA ALA A 171 -7.23 2.60 0.43
C ALA A 171 -6.29 3.27 1.43
N ALA A 172 -5.36 2.48 1.96
CA ALA A 172 -4.25 2.97 2.76
C ALA A 172 -3.13 3.62 1.91
N ASP A 173 -3.01 3.24 0.63
CA ASP A 173 -1.99 3.75 -0.28
C ASP A 173 -2.43 3.70 -1.75
N GLU A 174 -1.71 4.45 -2.61
CA GLU A 174 -1.94 4.51 -4.06
C GLU A 174 -0.91 3.64 -4.82
N LYS A 175 -0.45 2.53 -4.24
CA LYS A 175 0.54 1.66 -4.89
C LYS A 175 -0.06 0.92 -6.08
N ALA A 176 0.81 0.41 -6.95
CA ALA A 176 0.42 -0.32 -8.14
C ALA A 176 -0.44 -1.55 -7.82
N ALA A 177 -0.04 -2.35 -6.82
CA ALA A 177 -0.79 -3.53 -6.39
C ALA A 177 -2.21 -3.17 -5.92
N THR A 178 -2.34 -2.16 -5.07
CA THR A 178 -3.62 -1.64 -4.58
C THR A 178 -4.50 -1.14 -5.71
N THR A 179 -3.93 -0.37 -6.64
CA THR A 179 -4.64 0.16 -7.82
C THR A 179 -5.15 -0.97 -8.72
N MET A 180 -4.32 -1.98 -8.98
CA MET A 180 -4.70 -3.15 -9.79
C MET A 180 -5.76 -4.02 -9.10
N ALA A 181 -5.70 -4.19 -7.79
CA ALA A 181 -6.72 -4.90 -7.02
C ALA A 181 -8.08 -4.19 -7.09
N MET A 182 -8.10 -2.86 -6.98
CA MET A 182 -9.32 -2.07 -7.09
C MET A 182 -9.89 -2.03 -8.51
N LEU A 183 -9.03 -2.02 -9.54
CA LEU A 183 -9.45 -2.21 -10.93
C LEU A 183 -10.10 -3.57 -11.15
N ALA A 184 -9.52 -4.64 -10.59
CA ALA A 184 -10.09 -5.98 -10.70
C ALA A 184 -11.48 -6.05 -10.04
N GLU A 185 -11.61 -5.49 -8.84
CA GLU A 185 -12.90 -5.37 -8.14
C GLU A 185 -13.91 -4.55 -8.95
N CYS A 186 -13.46 -3.45 -9.56
CA CYS A 186 -14.30 -2.64 -10.43
C CYS A 186 -14.82 -3.46 -11.62
N PHE A 187 -13.96 -4.22 -12.31
CA PHE A 187 -14.40 -5.06 -13.44
C PHE A 187 -15.40 -6.14 -13.01
N GLU A 188 -15.22 -6.71 -11.82
CA GLU A 188 -16.15 -7.68 -11.23
C GLU A 188 -17.53 -7.05 -10.99
N GLU A 189 -17.57 -5.84 -10.43
CA GLU A 189 -18.82 -5.10 -10.19
C GLU A 189 -19.49 -4.66 -11.51
N LEU A 190 -18.69 -4.28 -12.50
CA LEU A 190 -19.16 -4.01 -13.85
C LEU A 190 -19.69 -5.25 -14.55
N GLY A 191 -19.25 -6.45 -14.17
CA GLY A 191 -19.58 -7.73 -14.82
C GLY A 191 -18.83 -7.96 -16.13
N GLY A 192 -17.72 -7.25 -16.36
CA GLY A 192 -16.95 -7.30 -17.59
C GLY A 192 -15.83 -6.27 -17.62
N VAL A 193 -14.99 -6.34 -18.66
CA VAL A 193 -13.82 -5.46 -18.83
C VAL A 193 -14.05 -4.49 -20.00
N PRO A 194 -13.87 -3.17 -19.80
CA PRO A 194 -13.93 -2.19 -20.88
C PRO A 194 -12.77 -2.36 -21.87
N LYS A 195 -12.91 -1.87 -23.11
CA LYS A 195 -11.84 -1.94 -24.12
C LYS A 195 -10.61 -1.12 -23.73
N VAL A 196 -10.82 0.00 -23.06
CA VAL A 196 -9.79 1.00 -22.70
C VAL A 196 -9.95 1.39 -21.24
N VAL A 197 -8.83 1.43 -20.52
CA VAL A 197 -8.76 2.05 -19.19
C VAL A 197 -7.89 3.29 -19.31
N LEU A 198 -8.53 4.45 -19.19
CA LEU A 198 -7.92 5.76 -19.26
C LEU A 198 -7.57 6.24 -17.85
N ALA A 199 -6.27 6.30 -17.55
CA ALA A 199 -5.76 6.74 -16.25
C ALA A 199 -5.09 8.13 -16.34
N ASP A 200 -5.03 8.86 -15.23
CA ASP A 200 -4.08 9.98 -15.13
C ASP A 200 -2.63 9.44 -15.15
N ARG A 201 -1.64 10.33 -15.34
CA ARG A 201 -0.20 10.03 -15.38
C ARG A 201 0.38 9.67 -14.00
N MET A 202 -0.35 8.89 -13.21
CA MET A 202 -0.04 8.45 -11.85
C MET A 202 1.21 7.58 -11.80
N GLY A 203 2.06 7.84 -10.80
CA GLY A 203 3.38 7.20 -10.70
C GLY A 203 3.33 5.68 -10.50
N CYS A 204 2.22 5.13 -10.00
CA CYS A 204 2.05 3.70 -9.78
C CYS A 204 1.83 2.91 -11.08
N LEU A 205 1.25 3.52 -12.12
CA LEU A 205 0.98 2.88 -13.41
C LEU A 205 1.94 3.32 -14.52
N LYS A 206 2.62 4.46 -14.35
CA LYS A 206 3.57 5.04 -15.30
C LYS A 206 5.01 4.62 -14.99
N GLY A 207 5.67 3.97 -15.95
CA GLY A 207 7.09 3.65 -15.89
C GLY A 207 7.99 4.75 -16.45
N ALA A 208 7.65 5.32 -17.61
CA ALA A 208 8.41 6.38 -18.26
C ALA A 208 7.52 7.31 -19.11
N VAL A 209 8.08 8.40 -19.60
CA VAL A 209 7.44 9.27 -20.61
C VAL A 209 8.46 9.54 -21.72
N VAL A 210 8.11 9.23 -22.96
CA VAL A 210 8.95 9.45 -24.14
C VAL A 210 8.13 10.20 -25.18
N ALA A 211 8.65 11.34 -25.67
CA ALA A 211 7.93 12.19 -26.62
C ALA A 211 6.49 12.56 -26.17
N ASN A 212 6.31 12.83 -24.88
CA ASN A 212 5.01 13.08 -24.22
C ASN A 212 4.01 11.89 -24.23
N VAL A 213 4.42 10.72 -24.72
CA VAL A 213 3.68 9.45 -24.64
C VAL A 213 4.07 8.72 -23.36
N VAL A 214 3.07 8.28 -22.60
CA VAL A 214 3.28 7.56 -21.35
C VAL A 214 3.57 6.09 -21.63
N VAL A 215 4.65 5.57 -21.05
CA VAL A 215 4.99 4.15 -21.07
C VAL A 215 4.51 3.53 -19.76
N PRO A 216 3.54 2.60 -19.79
CA PRO A 216 3.06 1.92 -18.59
C PRO A 216 4.13 1.03 -17.94
N THR A 217 3.98 0.77 -16.64
CA THR A 217 4.86 -0.17 -15.91
C THR A 217 4.68 -1.60 -16.43
N PRO A 218 5.72 -2.47 -16.36
CA PRO A 218 5.60 -3.86 -16.78
C PRO A 218 4.47 -4.64 -16.11
N ASP A 219 4.22 -4.38 -14.82
CA ASP A 219 3.14 -5.03 -14.08
C ASP A 219 1.75 -4.56 -14.56
N TYR A 220 1.59 -3.27 -14.89
CA TYR A 220 0.34 -2.78 -15.45
C TYR A 220 0.09 -3.31 -16.87
N VAL A 221 1.14 -3.49 -17.68
CA VAL A 221 1.01 -4.16 -18.99
C VAL A 221 0.58 -5.62 -18.84
N ARG A 222 1.13 -6.35 -17.87
CA ARG A 222 0.71 -7.73 -17.55
C ARG A 222 -0.76 -7.78 -17.10
N PHE A 223 -1.15 -6.87 -16.23
CA PHE A 223 -2.53 -6.72 -15.77
C PHE A 223 -3.48 -6.46 -16.94
N ALA A 224 -3.15 -5.49 -17.79
CA ALA A 224 -3.93 -5.16 -18.97
C ALA A 224 -4.04 -6.33 -19.96
N THR A 225 -2.97 -7.10 -20.13
CA THR A 225 -2.98 -8.31 -20.99
C THR A 225 -3.90 -9.39 -20.43
N HIS A 226 -3.88 -9.63 -19.11
CA HIS A 226 -4.72 -10.63 -18.44
C HIS A 226 -6.21 -10.31 -18.53
N TYR A 227 -6.57 -9.06 -18.26
CA TYR A 227 -7.95 -8.59 -18.35
C TYR A 227 -8.37 -8.19 -19.78
N ARG A 228 -7.43 -8.16 -20.73
CA ARG A 228 -7.66 -7.87 -22.16
C ARG A 228 -8.19 -6.48 -22.46
N PHE A 229 -7.71 -5.47 -21.74
CA PHE A 229 -7.96 -4.05 -22.06
C PHE A 229 -6.69 -3.35 -22.57
N ARG A 230 -6.88 -2.22 -23.25
CA ARG A 230 -5.79 -1.32 -23.67
C ARG A 230 -5.57 -0.25 -22.60
N PRO A 231 -4.36 -0.16 -22.00
CA PRO A 231 -4.06 0.94 -21.10
C PRO A 231 -3.90 2.24 -21.90
N ASP A 232 -4.50 3.32 -21.40
CA ASP A 232 -4.37 4.65 -21.97
C ASP A 232 -4.14 5.69 -20.88
N PHE A 233 -3.55 6.83 -21.24
CA PHE A 233 -3.20 7.88 -20.28
C PHE A 233 -3.60 9.25 -20.77
N CYS A 234 -4.20 10.05 -19.87
CA CYS A 234 -4.57 11.42 -20.18
C CYS A 234 -3.35 12.24 -20.64
N GLU A 235 -3.56 13.09 -21.66
CA GLU A 235 -2.57 14.07 -22.06
C GLU A 235 -2.45 15.17 -21.00
N ALA A 236 -1.28 15.82 -20.97
CA ALA A 236 -1.08 16.99 -20.12
C ALA A 236 -2.08 18.09 -20.54
N ALA A 237 -3.01 18.42 -19.64
CA ALA A 237 -4.13 19.33 -19.87
C ALA A 237 -5.23 18.78 -20.81
N ASP A 238 -5.69 17.55 -20.57
CA ASP A 238 -6.97 17.01 -21.06
C ASP A 238 -8.10 17.14 -19.99
N PRO A 239 -8.74 18.32 -19.87
CA PRO A 239 -9.84 18.53 -18.95
C PRO A 239 -11.15 17.83 -19.38
N GLU A 240 -11.27 17.32 -20.60
CA GLU A 240 -12.49 16.68 -21.08
C GLU A 240 -12.64 15.29 -20.45
N SER A 241 -11.56 14.48 -20.52
CA SER A 241 -11.50 13.18 -19.87
C SER A 241 -11.40 13.31 -18.35
N LYS A 242 -10.57 14.24 -17.88
CA LYS A 242 -10.32 14.45 -16.44
C LYS A 242 -11.52 15.03 -15.69
N GLY A 243 -12.36 15.83 -16.36
CA GLY A 243 -13.51 16.46 -15.73
C GLY A 243 -14.54 15.47 -15.16
N MET A 244 -14.70 14.28 -15.75
CA MET A 244 -15.65 13.28 -15.24
C MET A 244 -15.25 12.75 -13.87
N VAL A 245 -13.98 12.33 -13.74
CA VAL A 245 -13.49 11.74 -12.50
C VAL A 245 -13.22 12.81 -11.44
N GLU A 246 -12.81 14.03 -11.84
CA GLU A 246 -12.77 15.18 -10.93
C GLU A 246 -14.14 15.53 -10.35
N ASN A 247 -15.19 15.52 -11.18
CA ASN A 247 -16.56 15.73 -10.74
C ASN A 247 -17.03 14.60 -9.81
N LEU A 248 -16.64 13.35 -10.08
CA LEU A 248 -16.94 12.21 -9.22
C LEU A 248 -16.29 12.35 -7.84
N VAL A 249 -14.99 12.65 -7.78
CA VAL A 249 -14.27 12.90 -6.53
C VAL A 249 -14.92 14.06 -5.77
N GLY A 250 -15.28 15.15 -6.47
CA GLY A 250 -15.98 16.29 -5.90
C GLY A 250 -17.36 15.93 -5.34
N TYR A 251 -18.12 15.08 -6.04
CA TYR A 251 -19.43 14.64 -5.59
C TYR A 251 -19.33 13.73 -4.35
N ALA A 252 -18.41 12.77 -4.35
CA ALA A 252 -18.13 11.94 -3.18
C ALA A 252 -17.73 12.78 -1.96
N LYS A 253 -16.93 13.85 -2.13
CA LYS A 253 -16.60 14.80 -1.05
C LYS A 253 -17.82 15.46 -0.42
N VAL A 254 -18.83 15.78 -1.22
CA VAL A 254 -19.98 16.55 -0.74
C VAL A 254 -21.07 15.64 -0.19
N ASP A 255 -21.21 14.43 -0.74
CA ASP A 255 -22.37 13.56 -0.54
C ASP A 255 -22.04 12.34 0.34
N LEU A 256 -20.98 11.61 0.00
CA LEU A 256 -20.53 10.44 0.79
C LEU A 256 -19.89 10.86 2.13
N MET A 257 -19.29 12.05 2.20
CA MET A 257 -18.60 12.54 3.41
C MET A 257 -19.45 13.40 4.36
N VAL A 258 -20.76 13.55 4.10
CA VAL A 258 -21.68 14.15 5.09
C VAL A 258 -21.57 13.32 6.37
N PRO A 259 -21.37 13.92 7.56
CA PRO A 259 -20.64 13.30 8.67
C PRO A 259 -21.32 12.04 9.21
N GLN A 260 -20.94 10.90 8.64
CA GLN A 260 -21.35 9.55 9.01
C GLN A 260 -20.06 8.79 9.35
N ALA A 261 -19.71 8.80 10.64
CA ALA A 261 -18.56 8.11 11.24
C ALA A 261 -17.14 8.51 10.75
N PRO A 262 -16.11 8.44 11.60
CA PRO A 262 -14.73 8.66 11.17
C PRO A 262 -14.30 7.58 10.17
N LEU A 263 -13.76 8.00 9.02
CA LEU A 263 -13.17 7.14 7.97
C LEU A 263 -11.88 6.41 8.42
N SER A 264 -11.57 6.41 9.73
CA SER A 264 -10.36 5.80 10.29
C SER A 264 -10.31 4.28 10.12
N GLU A 265 -11.46 3.63 9.94
CA GLU A 265 -11.54 2.20 9.62
C GLU A 265 -11.87 1.98 8.15
N LEU A 266 -10.87 1.58 7.35
CA LEU A 266 -11.01 1.33 5.91
C LEU A 266 -12.12 0.34 5.55
N GLY A 267 -12.38 -0.66 6.41
CA GLY A 267 -13.45 -1.63 6.20
C GLY A 267 -14.83 -0.98 6.24
N ALA A 268 -15.11 -0.18 7.28
CA ALA A 268 -16.36 0.56 7.41
C ALA A 268 -16.51 1.62 6.30
N ALA A 269 -15.42 2.31 5.96
CA ALA A 269 -15.39 3.28 4.86
C ALA A 269 -15.76 2.64 3.51
N ASN A 270 -15.22 1.46 3.21
CA ASN A 270 -15.55 0.74 1.98
C ASN A 270 -16.97 0.17 2.00
N ALA A 271 -17.49 -0.27 3.15
CA ALA A 271 -18.90 -0.68 3.26
C ALA A 271 -19.86 0.49 2.97
N ALA A 272 -19.55 1.68 3.49
CA ALA A 272 -20.30 2.91 3.17
C ALA A 272 -20.16 3.29 1.69
N ALA A 273 -18.97 3.18 1.11
CA ALA A 273 -18.74 3.45 -0.31
C ALA A 273 -19.57 2.54 -1.23
N VAL A 274 -19.68 1.25 -0.90
CA VAL A 274 -20.50 0.28 -1.65
C VAL A 274 -21.98 0.71 -1.64
N LEU A 275 -22.53 1.03 -0.46
CA LEU A 275 -23.92 1.47 -0.32
C LEU A 275 -24.18 2.77 -1.09
N TRP A 276 -23.27 3.72 -0.98
CA TRP A 276 -23.36 4.98 -1.69
C TRP A 276 -23.27 4.80 -3.21
N CYS A 277 -22.35 3.97 -3.70
CA CYS A 277 -22.26 3.63 -5.12
C CYS A 277 -23.57 3.03 -5.64
N ALA A 278 -24.20 2.11 -4.88
CA ALA A 278 -25.49 1.54 -5.24
C ALA A 278 -26.58 2.62 -5.33
N GLU A 279 -26.64 3.54 -4.37
CA GLU A 279 -27.60 4.65 -4.36
C GLU A 279 -27.41 5.59 -5.56
N VAL A 280 -26.21 6.13 -5.77
CA VAL A 280 -25.97 7.13 -6.81
C VAL A 280 -26.06 6.57 -8.23
N ASN A 281 -25.83 5.26 -8.39
CA ASN A 281 -26.01 4.58 -9.67
C ASN A 281 -27.46 4.16 -9.94
N ALA A 282 -28.32 4.10 -8.90
CA ALA A 282 -29.76 3.90 -9.04
C ALA A 282 -30.53 5.20 -9.32
N ASN A 283 -29.92 6.36 -9.08
CA ASN A 283 -30.52 7.67 -9.33
C ASN A 283 -30.29 8.16 -10.77
N THR A 284 -31.22 9.00 -11.26
CA THR A 284 -31.09 9.61 -12.60
C THR A 284 -29.90 10.57 -12.63
N HIS A 285 -28.97 10.34 -13.55
CA HIS A 285 -27.83 11.22 -13.77
C HIS A 285 -28.21 12.40 -14.68
N SER A 286 -27.91 13.62 -14.26
CA SER A 286 -28.27 14.88 -14.95
C SER A 286 -27.75 14.99 -16.39
N GLU A 287 -26.46 14.72 -16.62
CA GLU A 287 -25.85 14.84 -17.96
C GLU A 287 -26.43 13.85 -18.99
N ILE A 288 -26.71 12.62 -18.58
CA ILE A 288 -27.18 11.56 -19.48
C ILE A 288 -28.71 11.38 -19.45
N CYS A 289 -29.40 12.05 -18.53
CA CYS A 289 -30.84 11.93 -18.29
C CYS A 289 -31.33 10.48 -18.18
N ALA A 290 -30.54 9.61 -17.54
CA ALA A 290 -30.83 8.19 -17.38
C ALA A 290 -30.20 7.64 -16.10
N VAL A 291 -30.65 6.48 -15.67
CA VAL A 291 -30.11 5.77 -14.51
C VAL A 291 -28.84 5.00 -14.91
N PRO A 292 -27.67 5.26 -14.31
CA PRO A 292 -26.42 4.58 -14.66
C PRO A 292 -26.49 3.05 -14.54
N ALA A 293 -27.13 2.53 -13.48
CA ALA A 293 -27.28 1.09 -13.28
C ALA A 293 -28.10 0.42 -14.40
N GLU A 294 -29.18 1.07 -14.86
CA GLU A 294 -29.98 0.56 -15.99
C GLU A 294 -29.18 0.58 -17.29
N ARG A 295 -28.39 1.65 -17.54
CA ARG A 295 -27.50 1.69 -18.70
C ARG A 295 -26.41 0.64 -18.64
N LEU A 296 -25.85 0.37 -17.47
CA LEU A 296 -24.84 -0.67 -17.29
C LEU A 296 -25.37 -2.04 -17.73
N VAL A 297 -26.65 -2.36 -17.48
CA VAL A 297 -27.26 -3.62 -17.95
C VAL A 297 -27.11 -3.77 -19.46
N SER A 298 -27.40 -2.71 -20.23
CA SER A 298 -27.21 -2.74 -21.70
C SER A 298 -25.75 -2.66 -22.15
N GLU A 299 -24.89 -2.03 -21.34
CA GLU A 299 -23.47 -1.87 -21.67
C GLU A 299 -22.67 -3.16 -21.41
N ARG A 300 -23.10 -4.00 -20.46
CA ARG A 300 -22.44 -5.25 -20.07
C ARG A 300 -22.19 -6.20 -21.24
N ASP A 301 -23.15 -6.30 -22.16
CA ASP A 301 -23.04 -7.17 -23.35
C ASP A 301 -21.92 -6.72 -24.32
N LEU A 302 -21.43 -5.49 -24.16
CA LEU A 302 -20.36 -4.90 -24.98
C LEU A 302 -18.99 -4.92 -24.28
N LEU A 303 -18.94 -5.32 -23.01
CA LEU A 303 -17.71 -5.52 -22.25
C LEU A 303 -17.08 -6.86 -22.61
N ALA A 304 -15.76 -6.94 -22.52
CA ALA A 304 -15.06 -8.22 -22.61
C ALA A 304 -15.33 -9.08 -21.38
N ALA A 305 -15.36 -10.40 -21.56
CA ALA A 305 -15.55 -11.33 -20.46
C ALA A 305 -14.40 -11.25 -19.44
N LEU A 306 -14.75 -11.35 -18.16
CA LEU A 306 -13.76 -11.49 -17.08
C LEU A 306 -12.92 -12.76 -17.30
N PRO A 307 -11.62 -12.74 -16.94
CA PRO A 307 -10.81 -13.95 -16.92
C PRO A 307 -11.35 -14.95 -15.87
N SER A 308 -11.16 -16.25 -16.10
CA SER A 308 -11.65 -17.32 -15.20
C SER A 308 -10.98 -17.31 -13.82
N LEU A 309 -9.79 -16.73 -13.72
CA LEU A 309 -9.08 -16.52 -12.47
C LEU A 309 -8.78 -15.02 -12.34
N ARG A 310 -9.02 -14.49 -11.14
CA ARG A 310 -8.54 -13.17 -10.76
C ARG A 310 -7.03 -13.17 -10.90
N GLY A 311 -6.48 -12.25 -11.67
CA GLY A 311 -5.02 -12.18 -11.78
C GLY A 311 -4.45 -11.62 -10.49
N GLU A 312 -3.52 -12.35 -9.88
CA GLU A 312 -2.78 -11.90 -8.70
C GLU A 312 -1.64 -11.00 -9.16
N PHE A 313 -1.81 -9.68 -8.99
CA PHE A 313 -0.81 -8.68 -9.38
C PHE A 313 -0.29 -7.98 -8.12
N GLY A 314 0.75 -8.58 -7.54
CA GLY A 314 1.39 -8.13 -6.32
C GLY A 314 2.90 -8.37 -6.34
N ALA A 315 3.54 -8.24 -5.18
CA ALA A 315 4.99 -8.42 -5.04
C ALA A 315 5.43 -9.72 -5.74
N ARG A 316 6.39 -9.59 -6.66
CA ARG A 316 6.84 -10.66 -7.55
C ARG A 316 7.01 -11.99 -6.78
N PRO A 317 6.41 -13.11 -7.26
CA PRO A 317 6.68 -14.43 -6.72
C PRO A 317 8.17 -14.63 -6.63
N THR A 318 8.68 -14.85 -5.42
CA THR A 318 10.11 -14.91 -5.21
C THR A 318 10.52 -16.35 -4.98
N THR A 319 11.48 -16.85 -5.75
CA THR A 319 11.99 -18.20 -5.55
C THR A 319 12.99 -18.25 -4.38
N ARG A 320 12.91 -19.31 -3.59
CA ARG A 320 13.81 -19.57 -2.46
C ARG A 320 14.24 -21.02 -2.46
N LYS A 321 15.54 -21.25 -2.22
CA LYS A 321 16.06 -22.58 -1.98
C LYS A 321 15.83 -22.96 -0.52
N VAL A 322 15.31 -24.15 -0.29
CA VAL A 322 15.11 -24.69 1.05
C VAL A 322 16.46 -25.07 1.65
N ASP A 323 16.76 -24.53 2.83
CA ASP A 323 18.01 -24.77 3.55
C ASP A 323 18.01 -26.13 4.29
N LYS A 324 19.15 -26.48 4.90
CA LYS A 324 19.30 -27.75 5.65
C LYS A 324 18.45 -27.83 6.93
N LEU A 325 17.86 -26.72 7.37
CA LEU A 325 16.93 -26.67 8.50
C LEU A 325 15.49 -26.86 8.04
N SER A 326 15.28 -27.27 6.78
CA SER A 326 13.98 -27.33 6.13
C SER A 326 13.23 -26.01 6.19
N CYS A 327 13.93 -24.92 5.92
CA CYS A 327 13.37 -23.57 5.98
C CYS A 327 13.68 -22.76 4.73
N ILE A 328 12.84 -21.76 4.47
CA ILE A 328 13.09 -20.67 3.53
C ILE A 328 13.24 -19.34 4.28
N ARG A 329 13.84 -18.35 3.63
CA ARG A 329 13.94 -16.97 4.16
C ARG A 329 13.16 -15.99 3.30
N PHE A 330 12.32 -15.21 3.97
CA PHE A 330 11.53 -14.14 3.36
C PHE A 330 11.45 -12.96 4.33
N ALA A 331 11.66 -11.73 3.83
CA ALA A 331 11.64 -10.50 4.64
C ALA A 331 12.46 -10.59 5.95
N SER A 332 13.65 -11.19 5.90
CA SER A 332 14.54 -11.43 7.07
C SER A 332 13.96 -12.33 8.17
N ALA A 333 12.81 -12.96 7.95
CA ALA A 333 12.24 -14.01 8.78
C ALA A 333 12.50 -15.41 8.18
N ARG A 334 12.27 -16.45 8.99
CA ARG A 334 12.44 -17.85 8.59
C ARG A 334 11.10 -18.60 8.68
N TYR A 335 10.80 -19.42 7.67
CA TYR A 335 9.57 -20.19 7.58
C TYR A 335 9.90 -21.65 7.27
N SER A 336 9.39 -22.59 8.08
CA SER A 336 9.61 -24.03 7.87
C SER A 336 8.84 -24.54 6.66
N VAL A 337 9.33 -25.59 6.02
CA VAL A 337 8.63 -26.33 4.96
C VAL A 337 8.84 -27.83 5.18
N PRO A 338 8.04 -28.73 4.59
CA PRO A 338 8.24 -30.17 4.74
C PRO A 338 9.67 -30.64 4.38
N ASN A 339 10.28 -31.50 5.22
CA ASN A 339 11.65 -32.01 5.06
C ASN A 339 11.98 -32.58 3.66
N LYS A 340 10.97 -33.13 2.95
CA LYS A 340 11.11 -33.65 1.58
C LYS A 340 11.59 -32.61 0.57
N LEU A 341 11.48 -31.32 0.91
CA LEU A 341 11.83 -30.20 0.04
C LEU A 341 13.25 -29.66 0.28
N ILE A 342 14.00 -30.17 1.27
CA ILE A 342 15.37 -29.72 1.53
C ILE A 342 16.21 -29.75 0.25
N GLY A 343 16.84 -28.63 -0.08
CA GLY A 343 17.66 -28.47 -1.28
C GLY A 343 16.89 -28.17 -2.57
N ARG A 344 15.56 -28.28 -2.58
CA ARG A 344 14.72 -27.86 -3.72
C ARG A 344 14.52 -26.35 -3.73
N THR A 345 14.17 -25.82 -4.89
CA THR A 345 13.75 -24.42 -5.07
C THR A 345 12.22 -24.38 -5.08
N VAL A 346 11.65 -23.52 -4.24
CA VAL A 346 10.21 -23.30 -4.11
C VAL A 346 9.87 -21.84 -4.45
N THR A 347 8.62 -21.59 -4.81
CA THR A 347 8.11 -20.23 -5.06
C THR A 347 7.38 -19.73 -3.83
N VAL A 348 7.66 -18.49 -3.42
CA VAL A 348 7.02 -17.83 -2.29
C VAL A 348 6.05 -16.78 -2.80
N LEU A 349 4.79 -16.92 -2.40
CA LEU A 349 3.71 -15.98 -2.64
C LEU A 349 3.32 -15.34 -1.31
N VAL A 350 2.93 -14.06 -1.35
CA VAL A 350 2.48 -13.34 -0.17
C VAL A 350 1.20 -12.59 -0.49
N GLU A 351 0.14 -12.94 0.24
CA GLU A 351 -1.20 -12.36 0.11
C GLU A 351 -1.77 -12.14 1.51
N ASP A 352 -2.33 -10.97 1.79
CA ASP A 352 -3.08 -10.67 3.03
C ASP A 352 -2.41 -11.16 4.32
N ARG A 353 -1.09 -10.91 4.43
CA ARG A 353 -0.20 -11.34 5.54
C ARG A 353 -0.01 -12.84 5.69
N THR A 354 -0.41 -13.62 4.71
CA THR A 354 -0.13 -15.05 4.59
C THR A 354 0.98 -15.26 3.57
N LEU A 355 2.00 -16.01 3.98
CA LEU A 355 3.06 -16.49 3.12
C LEU A 355 2.73 -17.92 2.72
N ARG A 356 2.63 -18.14 1.41
CA ARG A 356 2.36 -19.45 0.81
C ARG A 356 3.59 -19.94 0.06
N VAL A 357 3.96 -21.19 0.30
CA VAL A 357 5.08 -21.86 -0.38
C VAL A 357 4.52 -22.86 -1.37
N ILE A 358 4.82 -22.68 -2.65
CA ILE A 358 4.34 -23.56 -3.73
C ILE A 358 5.48 -24.19 -4.53
N GLU A 359 5.16 -25.33 -5.13
CA GLU A 359 5.97 -25.98 -6.16
C GLU A 359 5.97 -25.10 -7.44
N PRO A 360 7.14 -24.77 -8.02
CA PRO A 360 7.21 -23.78 -9.12
C PRO A 360 6.54 -24.16 -10.44
N VAL A 361 6.32 -25.45 -10.71
CA VAL A 361 5.83 -25.98 -12.00
C VAL A 361 4.37 -26.42 -11.88
N THR A 362 4.02 -27.18 -10.85
CA THR A 362 2.69 -27.74 -10.61
C THR A 362 1.79 -26.80 -9.82
N GLY A 363 2.36 -25.84 -9.09
CA GLY A 363 1.61 -24.96 -8.19
C GLY A 363 1.12 -25.65 -6.91
N GLU A 364 1.56 -26.88 -6.62
CA GLU A 364 1.21 -27.60 -5.40
C GLU A 364 1.61 -26.78 -4.16
N VAL A 365 0.67 -26.56 -3.24
CA VAL A 365 0.95 -25.86 -1.98
C VAL A 365 1.64 -26.81 -1.00
N HIS A 366 2.79 -26.37 -0.48
CA HIS A 366 3.60 -27.15 0.45
C HIS A 366 3.51 -26.68 1.89
N ALA A 367 3.28 -25.38 2.11
CA ALA A 367 3.14 -24.78 3.43
C ALA A 367 2.46 -23.40 3.35
N ASP A 368 1.68 -23.08 4.37
CA ASP A 368 1.09 -21.76 4.60
C ASP A 368 1.54 -21.24 5.97
N HIS A 369 1.88 -19.95 6.04
CA HIS A 369 2.35 -19.29 7.25
C HIS A 369 1.76 -17.90 7.40
N VAL A 370 1.51 -17.46 8.62
CA VAL A 370 1.31 -16.04 8.90
C VAL A 370 2.68 -15.33 8.87
N LEU A 371 2.76 -14.15 8.26
CA LEU A 371 3.98 -13.34 8.27
C LEU A 371 4.39 -12.95 9.69
N VAL A 372 5.65 -13.21 10.01
CA VAL A 372 6.29 -12.88 11.29
C VAL A 372 7.28 -11.72 11.11
N ALA A 373 7.70 -11.10 12.21
CA ALA A 373 8.59 -9.94 12.16
C ALA A 373 10.01 -10.31 11.68
N PRO A 374 10.80 -9.34 11.16
CA PRO A 374 12.20 -9.58 10.81
C PRO A 374 12.98 -10.20 11.97
N GLY A 375 13.70 -11.29 11.71
CA GLY A 375 14.46 -12.05 12.72
C GLY A 375 13.68 -13.17 13.40
N GLU A 376 12.36 -13.19 13.29
CA GLU A 376 11.53 -14.26 13.86
C GLU A 376 11.48 -15.52 12.97
N THR A 377 10.95 -16.60 13.55
CA THR A 377 10.82 -17.90 12.89
C THR A 377 9.40 -18.44 13.06
N SER A 378 8.76 -18.82 11.95
CA SER A 378 7.49 -19.55 11.94
C SER A 378 7.76 -21.03 11.64
N ILE A 379 7.56 -21.88 12.66
CA ILE A 379 7.82 -23.32 12.61
C ILE A 379 6.50 -24.08 12.73
N VAL A 380 6.31 -25.06 11.84
CA VAL A 380 5.24 -26.06 11.93
C VAL A 380 5.90 -27.41 12.22
N ASP A 381 5.60 -28.00 13.37
CA ASP A 381 6.25 -29.23 13.85
C ASP A 381 6.00 -30.44 12.93
N ASP A 382 4.84 -30.50 12.26
CA ASP A 382 4.50 -31.56 11.31
C ASP A 382 5.47 -31.61 10.11
N HIS A 383 6.11 -30.49 9.76
CA HIS A 383 7.15 -30.47 8.73
C HIS A 383 8.39 -31.30 9.12
N TYR A 384 8.58 -31.53 10.43
CA TYR A 384 9.70 -32.25 11.03
C TYR A 384 9.32 -33.63 11.55
N GLY A 385 8.04 -34.03 11.45
CA GLY A 385 7.52 -35.28 12.01
C GLY A 385 7.25 -35.23 13.52
N GLY A 386 7.05 -34.03 14.07
CA GLY A 386 6.71 -33.81 15.48
C GLY A 386 7.55 -32.70 16.14
N PRO A 387 7.20 -32.35 17.40
CA PRO A 387 7.84 -31.25 18.12
C PRO A 387 9.31 -31.52 18.38
N ARG A 388 10.10 -30.45 18.37
CA ARG A 388 11.50 -30.51 18.76
C ARG A 388 11.59 -30.99 20.23
N PRO A 389 12.42 -32.00 20.54
CA PRO A 389 12.58 -32.45 21.92
C PRO A 389 13.18 -31.35 22.81
N ASP A 390 12.69 -31.21 24.03
CA ASP A 390 13.11 -30.20 25.02
C ASP A 390 14.62 -30.21 25.30
N LYS A 391 15.23 -31.39 25.20
CA LYS A 391 16.67 -31.58 25.38
C LYS A 391 17.27 -32.20 24.11
N PRO A 392 18.42 -31.68 23.63
CA PRO A 392 19.12 -32.31 22.52
C PRO A 392 19.51 -33.73 22.90
N ARG A 393 19.22 -34.70 22.02
CA ARG A 393 19.61 -36.10 22.21
C ARG A 393 21.13 -36.21 22.11
N ARG A 394 21.82 -36.31 23.25
CA ARG A 394 23.27 -36.55 23.38
C ARG A 394 23.55 -37.98 23.82
N ALA A 395 23.04 -38.96 23.08
CA ALA A 395 23.33 -40.36 23.34
C ALA A 395 24.79 -40.69 23.01
N ALA A 396 25.38 -41.66 23.72
CA ALA A 396 26.70 -42.17 23.37
C ALA A 396 26.63 -42.83 21.98
N ARG A 397 27.59 -42.50 21.10
CA ARG A 397 27.66 -43.06 19.74
C ARG A 397 29.02 -43.74 19.54
N PRO A 398 29.08 -45.08 19.51
CA PRO A 398 30.34 -45.79 19.36
C PRO A 398 30.91 -45.56 17.94
N ARG A 399 32.21 -45.35 17.86
CA ARG A 399 33.00 -45.24 16.63
C ARG A 399 34.00 -46.37 16.47
N THR A 400 34.46 -46.96 17.59
CA THR A 400 35.42 -48.08 17.58
C THR A 400 34.73 -49.39 17.98
N LYS A 401 35.37 -50.52 17.64
CA LYS A 401 34.89 -51.85 18.03
C LYS A 401 34.80 -51.99 19.56
N ALA A 402 35.80 -51.51 20.29
CA ALA A 402 35.82 -51.54 21.75
C ALA A 402 34.70 -50.67 22.37
N GLU A 403 34.43 -49.48 21.84
CA GLU A 403 33.30 -48.66 22.31
C GLU A 403 31.95 -49.35 22.08
N LYS A 404 31.81 -50.06 20.95
CA LYS A 404 30.60 -50.82 20.66
C LYS A 404 30.44 -51.99 21.64
N GLU A 405 31.49 -52.80 21.81
CA GLU A 405 31.50 -53.92 22.75
C GLU A 405 31.20 -53.47 24.18
N PHE A 406 31.73 -52.32 24.59
CA PHE A 406 31.46 -51.74 25.91
C PHE A 406 30.02 -51.27 26.06
N LEU A 407 29.45 -50.59 25.06
CA LEU A 407 28.05 -50.15 25.10
C LEU A 407 27.05 -51.31 24.96
N ASP A 408 27.44 -52.41 24.31
CA ASP A 408 26.65 -53.65 24.23
C ASP A 408 26.50 -54.34 25.60
N LEU A 409 27.30 -53.97 26.61
CA LEU A 409 27.10 -54.37 28.01
C LEU A 409 25.82 -53.77 28.63
N GLY A 410 25.23 -52.75 28.00
CA GLY A 410 23.93 -52.20 28.35
C GLY A 410 23.97 -50.87 29.11
N PRO A 411 22.85 -50.47 29.75
CA PRO A 411 22.63 -49.09 30.22
C PRO A 411 23.59 -48.64 31.32
N ILE A 412 24.13 -49.56 32.12
CA ILE A 412 25.11 -49.26 33.17
C ILE A 412 26.45 -48.83 32.55
N ALA A 413 26.86 -49.47 31.46
CA ALA A 413 28.08 -49.10 30.75
C ALA A 413 27.93 -47.74 30.05
N GLU A 414 26.76 -47.45 29.46
CA GLU A 414 26.46 -46.11 28.93
C GLU A 414 26.51 -45.05 30.05
N ALA A 415 25.91 -45.33 31.22
CA ALA A 415 25.96 -44.44 32.38
C ALA A 415 27.40 -44.20 32.86
N PHE A 416 28.24 -45.24 32.88
CA PHE A 416 29.66 -45.12 33.21
C PHE A 416 30.41 -44.24 32.20
N LEU A 417 30.19 -44.45 30.90
CA LEU A 417 30.84 -43.69 29.84
C LEU A 417 30.45 -42.20 29.90
N VAL A 418 29.16 -41.91 30.02
CA VAL A 418 28.65 -40.54 30.11
C VAL A 418 29.12 -39.86 31.40
N GLY A 419 29.09 -40.56 32.53
CA GLY A 419 29.55 -40.07 33.82
C GLY A 419 31.07 -39.77 33.82
N ALA A 420 31.87 -40.69 33.30
CA ALA A 420 33.32 -40.52 33.17
C ALA A 420 33.69 -39.35 32.25
N ALA A 421 32.97 -39.19 31.13
CA ALA A 421 33.15 -38.05 30.23
C ALA A 421 32.78 -36.73 30.92
N ALA A 422 31.67 -36.68 31.65
CA ALA A 422 31.24 -35.51 32.41
C ALA A 422 32.23 -35.15 33.54
N ALA A 423 32.89 -36.15 34.14
CA ALA A 423 33.93 -35.98 35.14
C ALA A 423 35.32 -35.63 34.56
N GLY A 424 35.44 -35.49 33.23
CA GLY A 424 36.69 -35.07 32.59
C GLY A 424 37.75 -36.16 32.47
N VAL A 425 37.37 -37.45 32.42
CA VAL A 425 38.33 -38.54 32.21
C VAL A 425 38.84 -38.53 30.77
N THR A 426 40.01 -37.93 30.56
CA THR A 426 40.59 -37.72 29.22
C THR A 426 41.12 -38.99 28.55
N LYS A 427 41.41 -40.05 29.32
CA LYS A 427 41.93 -41.33 28.81
C LYS A 427 40.84 -42.42 28.68
N LEU A 428 39.59 -42.03 28.49
CA LEU A 428 38.44 -42.94 28.55
C LEU A 428 38.53 -44.14 27.59
N THR A 429 39.14 -43.97 26.40
CA THR A 429 39.37 -45.08 25.46
C THR A 429 40.26 -46.17 26.06
N SER A 430 41.31 -45.78 26.80
CA SER A 430 42.19 -46.74 27.50
C SER A 430 41.44 -47.42 28.64
N GLU A 431 40.68 -46.64 29.41
CA GLU A 431 39.88 -47.17 30.54
C GLU A 431 38.85 -48.19 30.05
N ILE A 432 38.16 -47.92 28.94
CA ILE A 432 37.21 -48.86 28.31
C ILE A 432 37.93 -50.15 27.91
N GLY A 433 39.09 -50.04 27.24
CA GLY A 433 39.88 -51.20 26.85
C GLY A 433 40.28 -52.06 28.06
N GLU A 434 40.74 -51.43 29.14
CA GLU A 434 41.06 -52.12 30.39
C GLU A 434 39.84 -52.74 31.09
N ILE A 435 38.66 -52.13 30.99
CA ILE A 435 37.44 -52.71 31.56
C ILE A 435 36.97 -53.91 30.74
N LEU A 436 37.11 -53.88 29.41
CA LEU A 436 36.81 -55.03 28.56
C LEU A 436 37.79 -56.19 28.80
N THR A 437 39.07 -55.93 29.11
CA THR A 437 39.97 -57.02 29.53
C THR A 437 39.58 -57.60 30.89
N LEU A 438 39.09 -56.78 31.82
CA LEU A 438 38.51 -57.25 33.07
C LEU A 438 37.24 -58.10 32.84
N GLN A 439 36.39 -57.72 31.89
CA GLN A 439 35.21 -58.50 31.50
C GLN A 439 35.62 -59.87 30.97
N ALA A 440 36.64 -59.93 30.10
CA ALA A 440 37.15 -61.20 29.58
C ALA A 440 37.71 -62.11 30.69
N ALA A 441 38.29 -61.53 31.75
CA ALA A 441 38.89 -62.28 32.86
C ALA A 441 37.89 -62.71 33.95
N HIS A 442 36.89 -61.87 34.25
CA HIS A 442 35.98 -62.06 35.40
C HIS A 442 34.54 -62.41 34.99
N GLY A 443 34.20 -62.36 33.71
CA GLY A 443 32.84 -62.53 33.20
C GLY A 443 32.02 -61.24 33.25
N THR A 444 30.89 -61.24 32.54
CA THR A 444 30.06 -60.04 32.35
C THR A 444 29.35 -59.58 33.63
N ASP A 445 28.70 -60.49 34.35
CA ASP A 445 27.87 -60.11 35.51
C ASP A 445 28.67 -59.46 36.65
N PRO A 446 29.87 -59.96 37.03
CA PRO A 446 30.68 -59.30 38.06
C PRO A 446 31.16 -57.91 37.63
N VAL A 447 31.49 -57.73 36.36
CA VAL A 447 31.90 -56.42 35.81
C VAL A 447 30.74 -55.44 35.78
N LEU A 448 29.53 -55.88 35.41
CA LEU A 448 28.34 -55.03 35.46
C LEU A 448 28.05 -54.56 36.89
N ALA A 449 28.11 -55.45 37.89
CA ALA A 449 27.94 -55.07 39.30
C ALA A 449 29.04 -54.09 39.77
N ALA A 450 30.27 -54.29 39.31
CA ALA A 450 31.38 -53.38 39.62
C ALA A 450 31.20 -52.00 38.96
N LEU A 451 30.74 -51.95 37.71
CA LEU A 451 30.42 -50.72 36.99
C LEU A 451 29.25 -49.98 37.63
N GLU A 452 28.19 -50.68 38.02
CA GLU A 452 27.05 -50.08 38.72
C GLU A 452 27.50 -49.39 40.01
N ARG A 453 28.34 -50.08 40.78
CA ARG A 453 28.93 -49.50 41.98
C ARG A 453 29.84 -48.32 41.66
N ALA A 454 30.67 -48.42 40.62
CA ALA A 454 31.57 -47.36 40.21
C ALA A 454 30.78 -46.09 39.81
N VAL A 455 29.69 -46.26 39.02
CA VAL A 455 28.74 -45.20 38.67
C VAL A 455 28.12 -44.58 39.92
N LYS A 456 27.63 -45.41 40.86
CA LYS A 456 27.00 -44.95 42.11
C LYS A 456 27.91 -44.06 42.96
N PHE A 457 29.22 -44.34 42.96
CA PHE A 457 30.21 -43.61 43.75
C PHE A 457 31.06 -42.65 42.93
N SER A 458 30.67 -42.36 41.69
CA SER A 458 31.39 -41.48 40.78
C SER A 458 32.87 -41.84 40.62
N ARG A 459 33.17 -43.14 40.55
CA ARG A 459 34.48 -43.71 40.28
C ARG A 459 34.55 -44.12 38.82
N TRP A 460 35.53 -43.61 38.09
CA TRP A 460 35.52 -43.62 36.62
C TRP A 460 36.78 -44.25 35.99
N ARG A 461 37.66 -44.86 36.79
CA ARG A 461 38.88 -45.52 36.33
C ARG A 461 38.70 -47.04 36.29
N ALA A 462 39.34 -47.71 35.33
CA ALA A 462 39.42 -49.16 35.27
C ALA A 462 40.09 -49.75 36.52
N ALA A 463 41.04 -49.02 37.12
CA ALA A 463 41.64 -49.39 38.40
C ALA A 463 40.63 -49.42 39.56
N ASP A 464 39.66 -48.49 39.58
CA ASP A 464 38.58 -48.51 40.57
C ASP A 464 37.66 -49.72 40.36
N VAL A 465 37.30 -50.02 39.11
CA VAL A 465 36.49 -51.21 38.75
C VAL A 465 37.22 -52.49 39.16
N ARG A 466 38.52 -52.60 38.89
CA ARG A 466 39.37 -53.72 39.33
C ARG A 466 39.39 -53.87 40.85
N SER A 467 39.52 -52.77 41.58
CA SER A 467 39.48 -52.76 43.04
C SER A 467 38.13 -53.25 43.57
N ILE A 468 37.02 -52.83 42.95
CA ILE A 468 35.68 -53.30 43.31
C ILE A 468 35.53 -54.80 43.04
N LEU A 469 36.00 -55.29 41.89
CA LEU A 469 35.97 -56.72 41.55
C LEU A 469 36.75 -57.57 42.56
N ALA A 470 37.91 -57.11 43.02
CA ALA A 470 38.74 -57.83 43.99
C ALA A 470 38.05 -58.05 45.36
N THR A 471 37.00 -57.28 45.67
CA THR A 471 36.21 -57.48 46.90
C THR A 471 35.19 -58.62 46.80
N ASN A 472 35.00 -59.24 45.62
CA ASN A 472 34.04 -60.34 45.38
C ASN A 472 32.63 -60.08 45.94
N GLY A 473 32.14 -58.83 45.83
CA GLY A 473 30.81 -58.45 46.33
C GLY A 473 30.75 -58.15 47.83
N GLN A 474 31.86 -58.24 48.57
CA GLN A 474 31.94 -57.86 50.00
C GLN A 474 32.28 -56.39 50.24
N ALA A 475 32.27 -55.56 49.19
CA ALA A 475 32.53 -54.12 49.35
C ALA A 475 31.49 -53.49 50.32
N PRO A 476 31.94 -52.79 51.38
CA PRO A 476 31.04 -52.16 52.35
C PRO A 476 30.04 -51.23 51.66
N VAL A 477 28.76 -51.32 51.98
CA VAL A 477 27.75 -50.37 51.49
C VAL A 477 27.67 -49.21 52.48
N PRO A 478 28.07 -47.98 52.10
CA PRO A 478 27.94 -46.82 52.97
C PRO A 478 26.47 -46.65 53.37
N ARG A 479 26.22 -46.62 54.68
CA ARG A 479 24.90 -46.37 55.26
C ARG A 479 24.70 -44.88 55.50
N PRO A 480 23.47 -44.35 55.45
CA PRO A 480 23.18 -42.98 55.84
C PRO A 480 23.67 -42.69 57.27
N ALA A 481 24.02 -41.43 57.54
CA ALA A 481 24.38 -41.00 58.89
C ALA A 481 23.23 -41.31 59.88
N GLY A 482 23.56 -41.84 61.06
CA GLY A 482 22.59 -42.16 62.12
C GLY A 482 22.15 -43.63 62.21
N GLN A 483 22.57 -44.51 61.29
CA GLN A 483 22.38 -45.96 61.45
C GLN A 483 23.55 -46.62 62.18
N ALA A 484 23.25 -47.49 63.15
CA ALA A 484 24.26 -48.26 63.87
C ALA A 484 25.06 -49.18 62.91
N LEU A 485 26.38 -49.03 62.93
CA LEU A 485 27.29 -49.96 62.26
C LEU A 485 27.50 -51.18 63.17
N VAL A 486 26.84 -52.29 62.84
CA VAL A 486 27.13 -53.58 63.47
C VAL A 486 28.32 -54.20 62.74
N LEU A 487 29.51 -53.99 63.27
CA LEU A 487 30.75 -54.61 62.79
C LEU A 487 31.12 -55.78 63.69
N THR A 488 31.44 -56.92 63.08
CA THR A 488 32.09 -58.02 63.79
C THR A 488 33.57 -57.67 63.95
N LEU A 489 33.90 -56.98 65.05
CA LEU A 489 35.30 -56.68 65.36
C LEU A 489 36.02 -57.97 65.78
N PRO A 490 37.28 -58.18 65.35
CA PRO A 490 38.06 -59.32 65.80
C PRO A 490 38.25 -59.26 67.31
N ARG A 491 38.04 -60.39 68.01
CA ARG A 491 38.32 -60.49 69.45
C ARG A 491 39.82 -60.43 69.66
N VAL A 492 40.32 -59.26 70.06
CA VAL A 492 41.68 -59.11 70.55
C VAL A 492 41.73 -59.66 71.99
N PRO A 493 42.60 -60.64 72.30
CA PRO A 493 42.76 -61.09 73.68
C PRO A 493 43.31 -59.94 74.53
N THR A 494 42.48 -59.43 75.45
CA THR A 494 42.88 -58.41 76.42
C THR A 494 43.53 -59.07 77.63
N ARG A 495 44.75 -58.65 78.01
CA ARG A 495 45.37 -59.07 79.27
C ARG A 495 44.63 -58.41 80.46
N SER A 496 44.55 -59.13 81.58
CA SER A 496 44.05 -58.56 82.85
C SER A 496 44.90 -57.35 83.26
N LEU A 497 44.27 -56.35 83.88
CA LEU A 497 44.97 -55.20 84.50
C LEU A 497 45.96 -55.65 85.58
N ASP A 498 45.74 -56.81 86.21
CA ASP A 498 46.68 -57.41 87.17
C ASP A 498 48.04 -57.74 86.55
N ALA A 499 48.08 -57.98 85.23
CA ALA A 499 49.33 -58.24 84.50
C ALA A 499 50.24 -57.00 84.39
N TYR A 500 49.74 -55.82 84.81
CA TYR A 500 50.47 -54.55 84.83
C TYR A 500 50.77 -54.06 86.25
N ARG A 501 50.47 -54.86 87.28
CA ARG A 501 50.76 -54.49 88.67
C ARG A 501 52.27 -54.56 88.89
N ILE A 502 52.91 -53.40 89.04
CA ILE A 502 54.29 -53.29 89.50
C ILE A 502 54.24 -53.51 91.01
N ASP A 503 54.77 -54.64 91.49
CA ASP A 503 54.90 -54.87 92.92
C ASP A 503 55.92 -53.83 93.47
N GLY A 504 55.40 -52.88 94.25
CA GLY A 504 56.20 -51.93 94.99
C GLY A 504 56.99 -52.66 96.06
N GLY A 505 58.27 -52.91 95.80
CA GLY A 505 59.24 -53.22 96.84
C GLY A 505 59.42 -51.98 97.71
N ASP A 506 58.91 -52.07 98.94
CA ASP A 506 59.09 -51.08 99.99
C ASP A 506 60.58 -50.91 100.36
N PRO A 507 61.00 -49.71 100.80
CA PRO A 507 62.40 -49.36 101.02
C PRO A 507 62.88 -49.75 102.41
N SER A 508 64.05 -50.39 102.48
CA SER A 508 64.92 -50.39 103.67
C SER A 508 66.37 -50.56 103.26
#